data_AF-A0A8S1DMI8-F1
#
_entry.id   AF-A0A8S1DMI8-F1
#
_cell.length_a   1.000
_cell.length_b   1.000
_cell.length_c   1.000
_cell.angle_alpha   90.00
_cell.angle_beta   90.00
_cell.angle_gamma   90.00
#
_symmetry.space_group_name_H-M   'P 1'
#
loop_
_entity.id
_entity.type
_entity.pdbx_description
1 polymer ?
#
loop_
_entity_poly.entity_id
_entity_poly.type
_entity_poly.pdbx_seq_one_letter_code
_entity_poly.pdbx_strand_id
1 'polypeptide(L)'
;MRSQVRNILQRGYSSLAPKYEEVQIPVPWGHISGKWWGPQDRQPVVALHGWQENSNSFDPLMKVLPPDLSVLTLDMPGNGFSSRSVTHGTYHLLEELSGLRAAFLHLKYKKPIRFLCHSYSCSVAITYAAFYPKEIERALLIDMVKPFAMNPKTLAEHGGQALDKLIDFQLNENKKEATLEEHAVQYRKAAMNSMSLESAKLLMERATVLNPATGLFTVSRDPRIKINFYYSFPNEYLCEMVKQLQCKILLLKASKWWGPQEKQPVIALHGWQENCCTYDPLMKALPPDLSVLALDMPGNGLSSKFTSHGAFHLMEDVIALRAVMHQLKFTEKIKFMCHSYSFSIGFMYAVLYPKEVDRELVIEKLKPDAMAPEFLIKHGSKNLDKLVDVYIEEKNKEATIEEHAAHYRKIAMNSMSLDNAKLLMERSAVLNPDTGLYIINRDPRGKLNVYFSFPNEFYSEISNNYHCKTLYITGSKGLVFEPKKIIREVLDVIEKNAEVDYVTVEGSHHVHMENPHLVAPHVLRFLFKKEDQRCAVSQ
;
A
#
# COMPACT_ATOMS: atom_id res chain seq x y z
N MET A 1 5.32 18.29 -23.49
CA MET A 1 5.10 17.89 -22.08
C MET A 1 6.33 17.26 -21.43
N ARG A 2 7.04 16.30 -22.09
CA ARG A 2 8.27 15.68 -21.57
C ARG A 2 9.48 16.63 -21.36
N SER A 3 9.58 17.73 -22.12
CA SER A 3 10.69 18.69 -22.00
C SER A 3 10.56 19.65 -20.81
N GLN A 4 9.35 20.02 -20.38
CA GLN A 4 9.14 20.93 -19.25
C GLN A 4 9.34 20.24 -17.89
N VAL A 5 9.04 18.94 -17.78
CA VAL A 5 9.26 18.16 -16.54
C VAL A 5 10.76 17.91 -16.31
N ARG A 6 11.54 17.67 -17.38
CA ARG A 6 13.00 17.51 -17.29
C ARG A 6 13.72 18.76 -16.75
N ASN A 7 13.25 19.96 -17.10
CA ASN A 7 13.82 21.21 -16.62
C ASN A 7 13.53 21.51 -15.14
N ILE A 8 12.48 20.92 -14.55
CA ILE A 8 12.17 21.09 -13.12
C ILE A 8 13.10 20.21 -12.27
N LEU A 9 13.42 19.00 -12.73
CA LEU A 9 14.32 18.06 -12.04
C LEU A 9 15.80 18.47 -12.09
N GLN A 10 16.19 19.37 -13.02
CA GLN A 10 17.57 19.88 -13.13
C GLN A 10 17.85 21.14 -12.29
N ARG A 11 16.83 21.75 -11.68
CA ARG A 11 17.05 22.83 -10.71
C ARG A 11 17.46 22.18 -9.39
N GLY A 12 18.74 22.24 -9.08
CA GLY A 12 19.32 21.67 -7.87
C GLY A 12 18.49 21.97 -6.62
N TYR A 13 18.32 20.95 -5.77
CA TYR A 13 17.70 21.07 -4.46
C TYR A 13 18.41 22.19 -3.69
N SER A 14 17.70 23.30 -3.44
CA SER A 14 18.19 24.37 -2.56
C SER A 14 18.40 23.80 -1.16
N SER A 15 19.56 24.04 -0.56
CA SER A 15 19.91 23.63 0.81
C SER A 15 19.19 24.42 1.90
N LEU A 16 18.28 25.33 1.53
CA LEU A 16 17.46 26.09 2.47
C LEU A 16 16.13 25.35 2.69
N ALA A 17 15.88 24.94 3.93
CA ALA A 17 14.58 24.39 4.31
C ALA A 17 13.46 25.37 3.89
N PRO A 18 12.41 24.91 3.19
CA PRO A 18 11.34 25.79 2.75
C PRO A 18 10.67 26.40 3.98
N LYS A 19 10.55 27.73 3.97
CA LYS A 19 9.84 28.48 5.01
C LYS A 19 8.36 28.55 4.65
N TYR A 20 7.52 28.49 5.67
CA TYR A 20 6.10 28.74 5.54
C TYR A 20 5.66 29.85 6.50
N GLU A 21 4.53 30.45 6.20
CA GLU A 21 3.82 31.35 7.10
C GLU A 21 2.54 30.67 7.60
N GLU A 22 2.26 30.74 8.89
CA GLU A 22 0.98 30.32 9.44
C GLU A 22 -0.09 31.32 9.00
N VAL A 23 -1.23 30.81 8.54
CA VAL A 23 -2.35 31.63 8.11
C VAL A 23 -3.61 31.27 8.89
N GLN A 24 -4.42 32.28 9.15
CA GLN A 24 -5.77 32.13 9.67
C GLN A 24 -6.74 32.86 8.75
N ILE A 25 -7.70 32.12 8.21
CA ILE A 25 -8.68 32.59 7.25
C ILE A 25 -10.03 32.71 7.97
N PRO A 26 -10.53 33.92 8.21
CA PRO A 26 -11.84 34.12 8.82
C PRO A 26 -12.96 33.42 8.04
N VAL A 27 -13.78 32.67 8.76
CA VAL A 27 -15.02 32.03 8.28
C VAL A 27 -16.15 32.34 9.26
N PRO A 28 -17.44 32.19 8.88
CA PRO A 28 -18.55 32.65 9.72
C PRO A 28 -18.58 32.08 11.15
N TRP A 29 -17.97 30.92 11.40
CA TRP A 29 -17.93 30.25 12.70
C TRP A 29 -16.58 30.31 13.42
N GLY A 30 -15.63 31.11 12.90
CA GLY A 30 -14.28 31.23 13.47
C GLY A 30 -13.23 31.42 12.38
N HIS A 31 -12.28 30.50 12.31
CA HIS A 31 -11.21 30.55 11.31
C HIS A 31 -10.82 29.16 10.82
N ILE A 32 -10.32 29.12 9.58
CA ILE A 32 -9.59 28.00 9.02
C ILE A 32 -8.09 28.34 9.06
N SER A 33 -7.31 27.51 9.73
CA SER A 33 -5.86 27.64 9.83
C SER A 33 -5.15 26.90 8.70
N GLY A 34 -3.89 27.22 8.47
CA GLY A 34 -3.08 26.54 7.47
C GLY A 34 -1.65 27.05 7.42
N LYS A 35 -0.89 26.54 6.45
CA LYS A 35 0.47 27.00 6.15
C LYS A 35 0.55 27.46 4.69
N TRP A 36 1.09 28.65 4.47
CA TRP A 36 1.43 29.14 3.13
C TRP A 36 2.92 28.93 2.89
N TRP A 37 3.22 28.03 1.96
CA TRP A 37 4.57 27.68 1.51
C TRP A 37 4.91 28.42 0.21
N GLY A 38 6.14 28.92 0.12
CA GLY A 38 6.63 29.57 -1.10
C GLY A 38 6.06 30.98 -1.34
N PRO A 39 6.18 31.52 -2.57
CA PRO A 39 5.81 32.90 -2.87
C PRO A 39 4.31 33.22 -2.67
N GLN A 40 4.00 34.36 -2.04
CA GLN A 40 2.62 34.84 -1.85
C GLN A 40 2.15 35.83 -2.94
N ASP A 41 3.04 36.20 -3.86
CA ASP A 41 2.75 37.08 -5.00
C ASP A 41 1.90 36.42 -6.10
N ARG A 42 1.71 35.10 -6.00
CA ARG A 42 0.99 34.25 -6.94
C ARG A 42 -0.01 33.37 -6.20
N GLN A 43 -0.98 32.88 -6.95
CA GLN A 43 -1.99 32.00 -6.39
C GLN A 43 -1.40 30.63 -6.02
N PRO A 44 -1.64 30.13 -4.79
CA PRO A 44 -1.11 28.85 -4.37
C PRO A 44 -1.86 27.66 -5.00
N VAL A 45 -1.27 26.47 -4.93
CA VAL A 45 -2.00 25.20 -5.00
C VAL A 45 -2.64 24.94 -3.64
N VAL A 46 -3.92 24.56 -3.59
CA VAL A 46 -4.59 24.25 -2.33
C VAL A 46 -4.33 22.80 -1.97
N ALA A 47 -3.71 22.57 -0.80
CA ALA A 47 -3.40 21.26 -0.28
C ALA A 47 -4.32 20.88 0.90
N LEU A 48 -4.98 19.72 0.82
CA LEU A 48 -5.97 19.27 1.80
C LEU A 48 -5.58 17.89 2.37
N HIS A 49 -5.59 17.75 3.69
CA HIS A 49 -5.07 16.56 4.39
C HIS A 49 -6.09 15.40 4.47
N GLY A 50 -5.67 14.25 5.01
CA GLY A 50 -6.54 13.09 5.24
C GLY A 50 -7.47 13.25 6.44
N TRP A 51 -8.36 12.28 6.66
CA TRP A 51 -9.28 12.30 7.80
C TRP A 51 -8.48 12.24 9.11
N GLN A 52 -8.84 13.09 10.09
CA GLN A 52 -8.15 13.21 11.38
C GLN A 52 -6.67 13.64 11.30
N GLU A 53 -6.22 14.20 10.18
CA GLU A 53 -4.88 14.79 10.01
C GLU A 53 -4.91 16.31 10.20
N ASN A 54 -3.89 17.01 9.71
CA ASN A 54 -3.77 18.46 9.64
C ASN A 54 -2.69 18.83 8.59
N SER A 55 -2.39 20.13 8.46
CA SER A 55 -1.41 20.67 7.51
C SER A 55 -0.01 20.06 7.62
N ASN A 56 0.40 19.53 8.79
CA ASN A 56 1.72 18.91 8.95
C ASN A 56 1.88 17.62 8.13
N SER A 57 0.77 17.02 7.65
CA SER A 57 0.80 15.88 6.71
C SER A 57 1.63 16.18 5.45
N PHE A 58 1.69 17.45 5.03
CA PHE A 58 2.40 17.87 3.84
C PHE A 58 3.83 18.33 4.09
N ASP A 59 4.26 18.52 5.34
CA ASP A 59 5.60 19.04 5.67
C ASP A 59 6.73 18.24 5.00
N PRO A 60 6.73 16.89 4.99
CA PRO A 60 7.76 16.12 4.29
C PRO A 60 7.78 16.38 2.78
N LEU A 61 6.60 16.52 2.17
CA LEU A 61 6.47 16.78 0.74
C LEU A 61 6.92 18.20 0.38
N MET A 62 6.54 19.20 1.18
CA MET A 62 6.93 20.59 0.93
C MET A 62 8.45 20.77 0.95
N LYS A 63 9.17 19.98 1.78
CA LYS A 63 10.65 19.98 1.85
C LYS A 63 11.36 19.55 0.57
N VAL A 64 10.69 18.80 -0.31
CA VAL A 64 11.29 18.28 -1.56
C VAL A 64 10.72 18.92 -2.83
N LEU A 65 9.67 19.73 -2.70
CA LEU A 65 9.10 20.46 -3.82
C LEU A 65 9.93 21.72 -4.16
N PRO A 66 9.89 22.20 -5.41
CA PRO A 66 10.60 23.41 -5.80
C PRO A 66 10.19 24.61 -4.91
N PRO A 67 11.15 25.39 -4.38
CA PRO A 67 10.86 26.48 -3.44
C PRO A 67 10.10 27.66 -4.08
N ASP A 68 10.04 27.74 -5.40
CA ASP A 68 9.27 28.74 -6.16
C ASP A 68 7.80 28.34 -6.39
N LEU A 69 7.40 27.14 -5.93
CA LEU A 69 6.02 26.69 -5.92
C LEU A 69 5.27 27.27 -4.71
N SER A 70 4.13 27.92 -4.98
CA SER A 70 3.25 28.44 -3.94
C SER A 70 2.22 27.37 -3.57
N VAL A 71 2.13 27.00 -2.28
CA VAL A 71 1.19 25.98 -1.78
C VAL A 71 0.54 26.45 -0.49
N LEU A 72 -0.78 26.35 -0.41
CA LEU A 72 -1.58 26.65 0.78
C LEU A 72 -2.14 25.35 1.33
N THR A 73 -1.54 24.83 2.40
CA THR A 73 -2.07 23.66 3.13
C THR A 73 -3.10 24.15 4.13
N LEU A 74 -4.29 23.56 4.15
CA LEU A 74 -5.36 23.97 5.06
C LEU A 74 -5.63 22.89 6.10
N ASP A 75 -5.81 23.30 7.35
CA ASP A 75 -6.43 22.50 8.39
C ASP A 75 -7.95 22.55 8.19
N MET A 76 -8.57 21.41 7.92
CA MET A 76 -10.04 21.35 7.77
C MET A 76 -10.75 21.66 9.10
N PRO A 77 -12.01 22.12 9.10
CA PRO A 77 -12.76 22.43 10.33
C PRO A 77 -12.60 21.37 11.43
N GLY A 78 -12.37 21.82 12.66
CA GLY A 78 -12.14 20.95 13.82
C GLY A 78 -10.82 20.17 13.85
N ASN A 79 -9.98 20.28 12.82
CA ASN A 79 -8.65 19.68 12.75
C ASN A 79 -7.55 20.73 12.94
N GLY A 80 -6.35 20.28 13.33
CA GLY A 80 -5.18 21.14 13.47
C GLY A 80 -5.45 22.35 14.37
N PHE A 81 -5.18 23.54 13.83
CA PHE A 81 -5.45 24.82 14.48
C PHE A 81 -6.73 25.50 13.98
N SER A 82 -7.54 24.84 13.16
CA SER A 82 -8.83 25.38 12.69
C SER A 82 -9.87 25.36 13.80
N SER A 83 -10.78 26.33 13.74
CA SER A 83 -11.94 26.38 14.63
C SER A 83 -12.80 25.12 14.47
N ARG A 84 -13.37 24.65 15.59
CA ARG A 84 -14.41 23.62 15.60
C ARG A 84 -15.65 24.16 14.89
N SER A 85 -16.41 23.27 14.26
CA SER A 85 -17.74 23.64 13.77
C SER A 85 -18.67 23.98 14.95
N VAL A 86 -19.50 25.00 14.76
CA VAL A 86 -20.56 25.42 15.69
C VAL A 86 -21.84 24.59 15.57
N THR A 87 -21.92 23.68 14.60
CA THR A 87 -23.05 22.76 14.50
C THR A 87 -23.00 21.77 15.67
N HIS A 88 -24.15 21.23 16.10
CA HIS A 88 -24.19 20.13 17.08
C HIS A 88 -23.97 18.76 16.41
N GLY A 89 -23.83 18.74 15.08
CA GLY A 89 -23.78 17.53 14.26
C GLY A 89 -22.38 16.97 14.03
N THR A 90 -22.30 16.02 13.09
CA THR A 90 -21.08 15.39 12.61
C THR A 90 -20.42 16.20 11.49
N TYR A 91 -19.09 16.07 11.37
CA TYR A 91 -18.30 16.61 10.25
C TYR A 91 -18.54 15.80 8.97
N HIS A 92 -19.66 16.07 8.32
CA HIS A 92 -20.04 15.43 7.06
C HIS A 92 -19.43 16.16 5.86
N LEU A 93 -19.42 15.51 4.70
CA LEU A 93 -18.75 15.99 3.49
C LEU A 93 -19.19 17.41 3.06
N LEU A 94 -20.47 17.75 3.22
CA LEU A 94 -20.98 19.09 2.87
C LEU A 94 -20.46 20.19 3.80
N GLU A 95 -20.18 19.88 5.07
CA GLU A 95 -19.62 20.83 6.03
C GLU A 95 -18.16 21.16 5.68
N GLU A 96 -17.39 20.15 5.31
CA GLU A 96 -16.03 20.30 4.78
C GLU A 96 -16.00 21.18 3.52
N LEU A 97 -16.92 20.93 2.58
CA LEU A 97 -17.09 21.72 1.37
C LEU A 97 -17.51 23.17 1.66
N SER A 98 -18.35 23.37 2.67
CA SER A 98 -18.80 24.70 3.10
C SER A 98 -17.66 25.50 3.72
N GLY A 99 -16.83 24.86 4.56
CA GLY A 99 -15.61 25.45 5.09
C GLY A 99 -14.63 25.86 4.00
N LEU A 100 -14.37 24.95 3.06
CA LEU A 100 -13.51 25.24 1.91
C LEU A 100 -14.04 26.37 1.04
N ARG A 101 -15.36 26.40 0.79
CA ARG A 101 -16.00 27.48 0.03
C ARG A 101 -15.90 28.82 0.75
N ALA A 102 -16.14 28.85 2.06
CA ALA A 102 -16.01 30.05 2.87
C ALA A 102 -14.58 30.61 2.82
N ALA A 103 -13.57 29.75 2.95
CA ALA A 103 -12.17 30.14 2.82
C ALA A 103 -11.87 30.74 1.43
N PHE A 104 -12.33 30.12 0.35
CA PHE A 104 -12.11 30.64 -1.01
C PHE A 104 -12.81 31.97 -1.27
N LEU A 105 -14.02 32.15 -0.73
CA LEU A 105 -14.74 33.42 -0.82
C LEU A 105 -14.00 34.53 -0.06
N HIS A 106 -13.53 34.23 1.16
CA HIS A 106 -12.76 35.18 1.96
C HIS A 106 -11.46 35.60 1.25
N LEU A 107 -10.69 34.62 0.76
CA LEU A 107 -9.44 34.84 0.05
C LEU A 107 -9.62 35.44 -1.36
N LYS A 108 -10.87 35.59 -1.83
CA LYS A 108 -11.19 35.96 -3.22
C LYS A 108 -10.39 35.12 -4.20
N TYR A 109 -10.36 33.81 -3.94
CA TYR A 109 -9.49 32.87 -4.62
C TYR A 109 -9.76 32.89 -6.13
N LYS A 110 -8.72 33.16 -6.93
CA LYS A 110 -8.88 33.29 -8.39
C LYS A 110 -9.20 31.91 -9.01
N LYS A 111 -9.83 31.91 -10.17
CA LYS A 111 -10.19 30.68 -10.87
C LYS A 111 -9.34 30.56 -12.15
N PRO A 112 -8.97 29.35 -12.58
CA PRO A 112 -9.30 28.06 -11.96
C PRO A 112 -8.36 27.66 -10.80
N ILE A 113 -8.86 26.84 -9.88
CA ILE A 113 -8.22 26.35 -8.65
C ILE A 113 -7.47 25.04 -8.95
N ARG A 114 -6.36 24.81 -8.25
CA ARG A 114 -5.56 23.58 -8.35
C ARG A 114 -5.53 22.90 -6.98
N PHE A 115 -5.88 21.62 -6.95
CA PHE A 115 -5.90 20.81 -5.73
C PHE A 115 -4.74 19.82 -5.65
N LEU A 116 -4.23 19.65 -4.43
CA LEU A 116 -3.38 18.56 -3.96
C LEU A 116 -4.06 17.91 -2.74
N CYS A 117 -4.58 16.70 -2.87
CA CYS A 117 -5.41 16.11 -1.84
C CYS A 117 -4.87 14.76 -1.39
N HIS A 118 -4.90 14.50 -0.09
CA HIS A 118 -4.51 13.23 0.52
C HIS A 118 -5.72 12.50 1.10
N SER A 119 -5.88 11.22 0.76
CA SER A 119 -6.86 10.33 1.37
C SER A 119 -8.28 10.94 1.34
N TYR A 120 -8.95 11.10 2.48
CA TYR A 120 -10.32 11.60 2.60
C TYR A 120 -10.59 12.90 1.83
N SER A 121 -9.66 13.87 1.83
CA SER A 121 -9.88 15.13 1.11
C SER A 121 -9.91 14.99 -0.40
N CYS A 122 -9.48 13.85 -0.95
CA CYS A 122 -9.74 13.53 -2.36
C CYS A 122 -11.25 13.44 -2.62
N SER A 123 -12.05 12.98 -1.63
CA SER A 123 -13.52 13.00 -1.70
C SER A 123 -14.04 14.42 -1.75
N VAL A 124 -13.48 15.30 -0.91
CA VAL A 124 -13.80 16.73 -0.87
C VAL A 124 -13.49 17.37 -2.22
N ALA A 125 -12.30 17.15 -2.78
CA ALA A 125 -11.91 17.73 -4.06
C ALA A 125 -12.75 17.24 -5.25
N ILE A 126 -13.03 15.92 -5.34
CA ILE A 126 -13.90 15.37 -6.37
C ILE A 126 -15.31 15.96 -6.27
N THR A 127 -15.88 16.02 -5.06
CA THR A 127 -17.24 16.54 -4.85
C THR A 127 -17.30 18.05 -5.10
N TYR A 128 -16.29 18.80 -4.68
CA TYR A 128 -16.17 20.23 -4.99
C TYR A 128 -16.09 20.46 -6.51
N ALA A 129 -15.27 19.68 -7.21
CA ALA A 129 -15.15 19.75 -8.66
C ALA A 129 -16.44 19.35 -9.37
N ALA A 130 -17.27 18.49 -8.79
CA ALA A 130 -18.59 18.18 -9.34
C ALA A 130 -19.59 19.34 -9.16
N PHE A 131 -19.55 20.04 -8.02
CA PHE A 131 -20.41 21.20 -7.75
C PHE A 131 -19.98 22.47 -8.50
N TYR A 132 -18.67 22.62 -8.72
CA TYR A 132 -18.06 23.78 -9.35
C TYR A 132 -17.13 23.37 -10.51
N PRO A 133 -17.64 22.70 -11.56
CA PRO A 133 -16.81 22.05 -12.57
C PRO A 133 -15.94 22.99 -13.40
N LYS A 134 -16.37 24.25 -13.54
CA LYS A 134 -15.62 25.30 -14.23
C LYS A 134 -14.58 25.99 -13.34
N GLU A 135 -14.59 25.74 -12.04
CA GLU A 135 -13.69 26.41 -11.08
C GLU A 135 -12.42 25.62 -10.84
N ILE A 136 -12.33 24.33 -11.18
CA ILE A 136 -11.17 23.48 -10.90
C ILE A 136 -10.40 23.17 -12.19
N GLU A 137 -9.10 23.49 -12.22
CA GLU A 137 -8.24 23.15 -13.37
C GLU A 137 -7.75 21.71 -13.27
N ARG A 138 -7.21 21.35 -12.09
CA ARG A 138 -6.52 20.08 -11.84
C ARG A 138 -6.71 19.64 -10.40
N ALA A 139 -6.81 18.32 -10.22
CA ALA A 139 -6.76 17.69 -8.91
C ALA A 139 -5.72 16.57 -8.91
N LEU A 140 -4.71 16.69 -8.05
CA LEU A 140 -3.78 15.61 -7.73
C LEU A 140 -4.31 14.90 -6.48
N LEU A 141 -4.66 13.63 -6.63
CA LEU A 141 -5.25 12.80 -5.58
C LEU A 141 -4.21 11.79 -5.10
N ILE A 142 -3.91 11.77 -3.80
CA ILE A 142 -2.99 10.83 -3.18
C ILE A 142 -3.81 9.75 -2.47
N ASP A 143 -3.69 8.56 -3.02
CA ASP A 143 -4.13 7.27 -2.50
C ASP A 143 -5.64 7.01 -2.38
N MET A 144 -6.48 7.92 -2.85
CA MET A 144 -7.95 7.72 -2.90
C MET A 144 -8.54 8.06 -4.27
N VAL A 145 -9.29 7.10 -4.85
CA VAL A 145 -9.79 7.17 -6.25
C VAL A 145 -11.18 7.77 -6.37
N LYS A 146 -12.06 7.46 -5.41
CA LYS A 146 -13.46 7.88 -5.44
C LYS A 146 -13.96 8.20 -4.03
N PRO A 147 -14.95 9.08 -3.87
CA PRO A 147 -15.57 9.31 -2.58
C PRO A 147 -16.09 8.01 -1.95
N PHE A 148 -16.06 7.96 -0.62
CA PHE A 148 -16.71 6.88 0.13
C PHE A 148 -18.21 6.93 -0.13
N ALA A 149 -18.78 5.78 -0.50
CA ALA A 149 -20.22 5.68 -0.72
C ALA A 149 -20.89 5.26 0.58
N MET A 150 -22.00 5.90 0.92
CA MET A 150 -22.84 5.44 2.01
C MET A 150 -23.57 4.17 1.55
N ASN A 151 -23.50 3.12 2.37
CA ASN A 151 -24.33 1.94 2.21
C ASN A 151 -25.64 2.14 3.00
N PRO A 152 -26.81 2.19 2.34
CA PRO A 152 -28.08 2.43 3.02
C PRO A 152 -28.39 1.41 4.11
N LYS A 153 -28.04 0.13 3.89
CA LYS A 153 -28.23 -0.94 4.87
C LYS A 153 -27.37 -0.70 6.11
N THR A 154 -26.08 -0.41 5.91
CA THR A 154 -25.15 -0.14 7.02
C THR A 154 -25.59 1.08 7.84
N LEU A 155 -26.08 2.14 7.18
CA LEU A 155 -26.64 3.31 7.88
C LEU A 155 -27.88 2.93 8.71
N ALA A 156 -28.81 2.16 8.14
CA ALA A 156 -30.01 1.74 8.85
C ALA A 156 -29.69 0.87 10.08
N GLU A 157 -28.68 0.00 9.97
CA GLU A 157 -28.26 -0.91 11.05
C GLU A 157 -27.46 -0.21 12.16
N HIS A 158 -26.61 0.77 11.83
CA HIS A 158 -25.63 1.34 12.76
C HIS A 158 -25.82 2.84 13.04
N GLY A 159 -26.74 3.52 12.35
CA GLY A 159 -26.95 4.95 12.47
C GLY A 159 -27.29 5.41 13.88
N GLY A 160 -28.14 4.65 14.60
CA GLY A 160 -28.47 4.93 16.00
C GLY A 160 -27.22 4.90 16.90
N GLN A 161 -26.37 3.87 16.77
CA GLN A 161 -25.12 3.77 17.54
C GLN A 161 -24.15 4.91 17.23
N ALA A 162 -24.12 5.40 15.99
CA ALA A 162 -23.31 6.55 15.61
C ALA A 162 -23.82 7.85 16.26
N LEU A 163 -25.14 8.00 16.41
CA LEU A 163 -25.74 9.12 17.13
C LEU A 163 -25.43 9.05 18.63
N ASP A 164 -25.59 7.89 19.25
CA ASP A 164 -25.27 7.72 20.68
C ASP A 164 -23.80 8.05 20.96
N LYS A 165 -22.88 7.59 20.10
CA LYS A 165 -21.46 7.94 20.20
C LYS A 165 -21.19 9.43 19.99
N LEU A 166 -21.92 10.10 19.10
CA LEU A 166 -21.79 11.54 18.90
C LEU A 166 -22.19 12.30 20.17
N ILE A 167 -23.32 11.93 20.77
CA ILE A 167 -23.78 12.51 22.03
C ILE A 167 -22.80 12.21 23.17
N ASP A 168 -22.28 10.98 23.24
CA ASP A 168 -21.27 10.61 24.23
C ASP A 168 -20.02 11.49 24.12
N PHE A 169 -19.50 11.76 22.91
CA PHE A 169 -18.38 12.68 22.74
C PHE A 169 -18.67 14.12 23.17
N GLN A 170 -19.94 14.55 23.13
CA GLN A 170 -20.35 15.87 23.58
C GLN A 170 -20.53 15.94 25.10
N LEU A 171 -20.99 14.85 25.72
CA LEU A 171 -21.19 14.75 27.16
C LEU A 171 -19.88 14.45 27.91
N ASN A 172 -19.01 13.62 27.33
CA ASN A 172 -17.84 13.03 27.95
C ASN A 172 -16.57 13.38 27.16
N GLU A 173 -16.12 14.64 27.25
CA GLU A 173 -14.89 15.08 26.57
C GLU A 173 -13.65 14.49 27.26
N ASN A 174 -13.08 13.42 26.69
CA ASN A 174 -11.88 12.76 27.23
C ASN A 174 -10.61 13.59 26.94
N LYS A 175 -10.13 14.31 27.95
CA LYS A 175 -8.89 15.12 27.92
C LYS A 175 -7.72 14.37 28.52
N LYS A 176 -7.38 13.21 27.94
CA LYS A 176 -6.23 12.44 28.39
C LYS A 176 -4.93 13.21 28.10
N GLU A 177 -4.21 13.56 29.15
CA GLU A 177 -2.85 14.08 29.06
C GLU A 177 -1.86 12.93 28.85
N ALA A 178 -0.90 13.13 27.95
CA ALA A 178 0.21 12.22 27.70
C ALA A 178 1.36 12.99 27.04
N THR A 179 2.53 12.37 26.94
CA THR A 179 3.62 12.93 26.14
C THR A 179 3.26 12.97 24.64
N LEU A 180 3.92 13.82 23.89
CA LEU A 180 3.73 13.90 22.43
C LEU A 180 4.02 12.56 21.74
N GLU A 181 5.06 11.85 22.20
CA GLU A 181 5.45 10.54 21.67
C GLU A 181 4.38 9.47 21.96
N GLU A 182 3.78 9.45 23.14
CA GLU A 182 2.68 8.53 23.45
C GLU A 182 1.44 8.80 22.59
N HIS A 183 1.07 10.07 22.38
CA HIS A 183 0.01 10.43 21.44
C HIS A 183 0.36 10.00 20.02
N ALA A 184 1.61 10.18 19.58
CA ALA A 184 2.07 9.76 18.26
C ALA A 184 2.01 8.24 18.08
N VAL A 185 2.42 7.47 19.09
CA VAL A 185 2.29 6.01 19.10
C VAL A 185 0.82 5.60 19.02
N GLN A 186 -0.05 6.21 19.83
CA GLN A 186 -1.49 5.92 19.80
C GLN A 186 -2.14 6.29 18.46
N TYR A 187 -1.78 7.44 17.90
CA TYR A 187 -2.28 7.89 16.61
C TYR A 187 -1.81 6.98 15.47
N ARG A 188 -0.51 6.67 15.41
CA ARG A 188 0.06 5.71 14.45
C ARG A 188 -0.63 4.35 14.53
N LYS A 189 -0.87 3.89 15.75
CA LYS A 189 -1.58 2.65 16.06
C LYS A 189 -3.02 2.68 15.54
N ALA A 190 -3.75 3.76 15.78
CA ALA A 190 -5.10 3.97 15.24
C ALA A 190 -5.13 4.08 13.70
N ALA A 191 -4.05 4.57 13.09
CA ALA A 191 -3.85 4.61 11.64
C ALA A 191 -3.31 3.28 11.06
N MET A 192 -3.52 2.16 11.76
CA MET A 192 -3.08 0.81 11.35
C MET A 192 -1.58 0.72 11.04
N ASN A 193 -0.75 1.49 11.75
CA ASN A 193 0.70 1.56 11.54
C ASN A 193 1.13 1.91 10.10
N SER A 194 0.25 2.57 9.33
CA SER A 194 0.47 2.93 7.92
C SER A 194 1.53 4.03 7.71
N MET A 195 2.05 4.62 8.80
CA MET A 195 3.05 5.68 8.78
C MET A 195 4.17 5.44 9.80
N SER A 196 5.30 6.13 9.62
CA SER A 196 6.40 6.11 10.60
C SER A 196 6.01 6.82 11.90
N LEU A 197 6.70 6.51 12.99
CA LEU A 197 6.52 7.23 14.26
C LEU A 197 6.83 8.72 14.11
N GLU A 198 7.86 9.07 13.33
CA GLU A 198 8.21 10.47 13.05
C GLU A 198 7.10 11.22 12.30
N SER A 199 6.44 10.58 11.33
CA SER A 199 5.29 11.20 10.64
C SER A 199 4.11 11.39 11.59
N ALA A 200 3.88 10.43 12.49
CA ALA A 200 2.83 10.54 13.50
C ALA A 200 3.14 11.64 14.52
N LYS A 201 4.40 11.80 14.93
CA LYS A 201 4.86 12.91 15.80
C LYS A 201 4.58 14.25 15.15
N LEU A 202 4.97 14.44 13.88
CA LEU A 202 4.67 15.65 13.11
C LEU A 202 3.17 15.98 13.11
N LEU A 203 2.29 15.00 12.91
CA LEU A 203 0.84 15.22 12.95
C LEU A 203 0.36 15.62 14.35
N MET A 204 0.89 14.99 15.40
CA MET A 204 0.49 15.28 16.78
C MET A 204 0.98 16.65 17.26
N GLU A 205 2.10 17.17 16.77
CA GLU A 205 2.58 18.53 17.09
C GLU A 205 1.53 19.59 16.77
N ARG A 206 0.76 19.42 15.69
CA ARG A 206 -0.32 20.33 15.29
C ARG A 206 -1.71 19.88 15.75
N ALA A 207 -1.84 18.68 16.31
CA ALA A 207 -3.10 18.15 16.82
C ALA A 207 -3.17 18.10 18.35
N THR A 208 -2.23 18.73 19.05
CA THR A 208 -2.18 18.74 20.51
C THR A 208 -1.94 20.14 21.07
N VAL A 209 -2.31 20.33 22.34
CA VAL A 209 -2.04 21.54 23.13
C VAL A 209 -1.20 21.13 24.34
N LEU A 210 -0.08 21.82 24.55
CA LEU A 210 0.75 21.67 25.74
C LEU A 210 0.05 22.28 26.96
N ASN A 211 0.00 21.53 28.06
CA ASN A 211 -0.29 22.05 29.38
C ASN A 211 1.03 22.52 30.02
N PRO A 212 1.26 23.83 30.20
CA PRO A 212 2.51 24.34 30.75
C PRO A 212 2.78 23.91 32.19
N ALA A 213 1.74 23.54 32.96
CA ALA A 213 1.88 23.13 34.35
C ALA A 213 2.39 21.69 34.51
N THR A 214 1.99 20.79 33.60
CA THR A 214 2.36 19.36 33.65
C THR A 214 3.45 19.00 32.64
N GLY A 215 3.66 19.83 31.61
CA GLY A 215 4.54 19.51 30.49
C GLY A 215 3.96 18.44 29.54
N LEU A 216 2.70 18.03 29.75
CA LEU A 216 2.01 17.01 28.95
C LEU A 216 1.07 17.65 27.92
N PHE A 217 0.65 16.85 26.95
CA PHE A 217 -0.16 17.28 25.81
C PHE A 217 -1.56 16.69 25.88
N THR A 218 -2.56 17.45 25.44
CA THR A 218 -3.93 16.97 25.18
C THR A 218 -4.26 17.15 23.71
N VAL A 219 -4.98 16.20 23.10
CA VAL A 219 -5.43 16.31 21.70
C VAL A 219 -6.41 17.49 21.53
N SER A 220 -6.13 18.39 20.58
CA SER A 220 -6.93 19.59 20.29
C SER A 220 -8.11 19.34 19.36
N ARG A 221 -7.97 18.34 18.47
CA ARG A 221 -8.95 17.98 17.44
C ARG A 221 -10.32 17.71 18.05
N ASP A 222 -11.35 18.13 17.34
CA ASP A 222 -12.74 17.86 17.72
C ASP A 222 -13.03 16.34 17.76
N PRO A 223 -13.48 15.78 18.90
CA PRO A 223 -13.73 14.35 19.02
C PRO A 223 -14.83 13.86 18.07
N ARG A 224 -15.76 14.74 17.65
CA ARG A 224 -16.86 14.38 16.74
C ARG A 224 -16.38 13.95 15.36
N ILE A 225 -15.17 14.34 14.95
CA ILE A 225 -14.54 13.90 13.70
C ILE A 225 -14.34 12.37 13.68
N LYS A 226 -14.26 11.71 14.85
CA LYS A 226 -14.15 10.25 14.96
C LYS A 226 -15.41 9.51 14.50
N ILE A 227 -16.56 10.19 14.43
CA ILE A 227 -17.80 9.58 13.94
C ILE A 227 -17.69 9.40 12.42
N ASN A 228 -17.66 8.14 12.01
CA ASN A 228 -17.33 7.71 10.65
C ASN A 228 -18.39 8.14 9.61
N PHE A 229 -18.03 8.02 8.33
CA PHE A 229 -18.67 8.47 7.07
C PHE A 229 -20.11 8.01 6.78
N TYR A 230 -20.93 7.76 7.81
CA TYR A 230 -22.35 7.42 7.71
C TYR A 230 -23.18 8.48 6.99
N TYR A 231 -22.61 9.66 6.66
CA TYR A 231 -23.28 10.79 6.03
C TYR A 231 -22.58 11.22 4.72
N SER A 232 -22.16 10.25 3.91
CA SER A 232 -21.78 10.47 2.51
C SER A 232 -22.95 10.15 1.55
N PHE A 233 -22.75 10.31 0.25
CA PHE A 233 -23.80 10.01 -0.73
C PHE A 233 -23.83 8.52 -1.10
N PRO A 234 -25.00 7.95 -1.43
CA PRO A 234 -25.10 6.64 -2.09
C PRO A 234 -24.34 6.65 -3.43
N ASN A 235 -23.94 5.46 -3.93
CA ASN A 235 -23.14 5.34 -5.15
C ASN A 235 -23.80 6.02 -6.37
N GLU A 236 -25.12 5.95 -6.52
CA GLU A 236 -25.84 6.57 -7.64
C GLU A 236 -25.62 8.09 -7.73
N TYR A 237 -25.64 8.79 -6.60
CA TYR A 237 -25.36 10.22 -6.52
C TYR A 237 -23.89 10.52 -6.86
N LEU A 238 -22.96 9.70 -6.37
CA LEU A 238 -21.54 9.84 -6.69
C LEU A 238 -21.28 9.64 -8.19
N CYS A 239 -21.97 8.69 -8.84
CA CYS A 239 -21.88 8.50 -10.28
C CYS A 239 -22.35 9.75 -11.06
N GLU A 240 -23.45 10.37 -10.65
CA GLU A 240 -23.90 11.63 -11.27
C GLU A 240 -22.91 12.79 -11.03
N MET A 241 -22.31 12.88 -9.84
CA MET A 241 -21.27 13.87 -9.55
C MET A 241 -20.04 13.70 -10.45
N VAL A 242 -19.57 12.46 -10.62
CA VAL A 242 -18.39 12.17 -11.45
C VAL A 242 -18.60 12.55 -12.91
N LYS A 243 -19.82 12.43 -13.45
CA LYS A 243 -20.16 12.86 -14.82
C LYS A 243 -19.96 14.36 -15.05
N GLN A 244 -20.00 15.17 -13.99
CA GLN A 244 -19.81 16.62 -14.09
C GLN A 244 -18.34 17.05 -14.11
N LEU A 245 -17.39 16.16 -13.81
CA LEU A 245 -15.98 16.52 -13.69
C LEU A 245 -15.40 16.98 -15.03
N GLN A 246 -14.82 18.18 -15.04
CA GLN A 246 -14.13 18.77 -16.21
C GLN A 246 -12.63 18.96 -15.99
N CYS A 247 -12.16 18.82 -14.74
CA CYS A 247 -10.78 19.04 -14.36
C CYS A 247 -9.88 17.86 -14.77
N LYS A 248 -8.56 18.12 -14.88
CA LYS A 248 -7.57 17.05 -15.09
C LYS A 248 -7.23 16.39 -13.76
N ILE A 249 -7.45 15.09 -13.66
CA ILE A 249 -7.13 14.32 -12.45
C ILE A 249 -5.83 13.54 -12.65
N LEU A 250 -4.92 13.66 -11.69
CA LEU A 250 -3.77 12.76 -11.52
C LEU A 250 -3.96 12.01 -10.22
N LEU A 251 -4.02 10.68 -10.29
CA LEU A 251 -4.08 9.82 -9.11
C LEU A 251 -2.68 9.23 -8.85
N LEU A 252 -2.17 9.45 -7.65
CA LEU A 252 -0.99 8.75 -7.12
C LEU A 252 -1.47 7.65 -6.19
N LYS A 253 -1.06 6.40 -6.44
CA LYS A 253 -1.39 5.25 -5.59
C LYS A 253 -0.15 4.79 -4.84
N ALA A 254 -0.28 4.61 -3.53
CA ALA A 254 0.78 4.02 -2.73
C ALA A 254 0.98 2.56 -3.18
N SER A 255 2.21 2.21 -3.51
CA SER A 255 2.63 0.86 -3.86
C SER A 255 4.04 0.64 -3.32
N LYS A 256 4.45 -0.61 -3.14
CA LYS A 256 5.81 -0.92 -2.71
C LYS A 256 6.74 -0.95 -3.91
N TRP A 257 7.19 0.25 -4.28
CA TRP A 257 8.04 0.50 -5.44
C TRP A 257 9.41 1.02 -4.98
N TRP A 258 10.49 0.36 -5.37
CA TRP A 258 11.86 0.83 -5.20
C TRP A 258 12.41 1.34 -6.52
N GLY A 259 13.24 2.38 -6.45
CA GLY A 259 13.90 2.98 -7.60
C GLY A 259 12.99 3.78 -8.53
N PRO A 260 13.49 4.14 -9.73
CA PRO A 260 12.86 5.15 -10.59
C PRO A 260 11.57 4.65 -11.25
N GLN A 261 10.48 5.42 -11.14
CA GLN A 261 9.17 5.05 -11.68
C GLN A 261 9.00 5.35 -13.18
N GLU A 262 9.92 6.13 -13.76
CA GLU A 262 9.98 6.36 -15.20
C GLU A 262 10.56 5.18 -15.98
N LYS A 263 11.23 4.24 -15.29
CA LYS A 263 11.68 2.97 -15.85
C LYS A 263 10.61 1.90 -15.61
N GLN A 264 10.41 1.01 -16.59
CA GLN A 264 9.56 -0.15 -16.37
C GLN A 264 10.17 -1.04 -15.26
N PRO A 265 9.40 -1.36 -14.20
CA PRO A 265 9.95 -2.08 -13.05
C PRO A 265 10.11 -3.58 -13.33
N VAL A 266 10.95 -4.22 -12.53
CA VAL A 266 10.89 -5.66 -12.29
C VAL A 266 9.70 -5.94 -11.37
N ILE A 267 8.89 -6.92 -11.73
CA ILE A 267 7.72 -7.33 -10.93
C ILE A 267 8.14 -8.40 -9.94
N ALA A 268 8.08 -8.07 -8.66
CA ALA A 268 8.49 -8.96 -7.57
C ALA A 268 7.27 -9.58 -6.88
N LEU A 269 7.26 -10.90 -6.72
CA LEU A 269 6.12 -11.68 -6.22
C LEU A 269 6.56 -12.56 -5.04
N HIS A 270 5.86 -12.47 -3.90
CA HIS A 270 6.28 -13.10 -2.65
C HIS A 270 5.90 -14.58 -2.53
N GLY A 271 6.49 -15.29 -1.57
CA GLY A 271 6.19 -16.69 -1.28
C GLY A 271 4.81 -16.92 -0.63
N TRP A 272 4.49 -18.18 -0.36
CA TRP A 272 3.19 -18.57 0.18
C TRP A 272 2.99 -18.05 1.62
N GLN A 273 1.83 -17.44 1.87
CA GLN A 273 1.50 -16.77 3.14
C GLN A 273 2.49 -15.66 3.54
N GLU A 274 3.23 -15.09 2.60
CA GLU A 274 4.09 -13.92 2.81
C GLU A 274 3.38 -12.64 2.40
N ASN A 275 4.15 -11.59 2.13
CA ASN A 275 3.73 -10.34 1.52
C ASN A 275 4.98 -9.67 0.91
N CYS A 276 4.79 -8.55 0.22
CA CYS A 276 5.88 -7.89 -0.50
C CYS A 276 7.02 -7.37 0.39
N CYS A 277 6.89 -7.37 1.73
CA CYS A 277 8.01 -7.09 2.62
C CYS A 277 9.14 -8.14 2.54
N THR A 278 8.88 -9.34 2.01
CA THR A 278 9.93 -10.36 1.82
C THR A 278 11.16 -9.82 1.06
N TYR A 279 10.98 -8.77 0.24
CA TYR A 279 12.06 -8.15 -0.52
C TYR A 279 12.81 -7.04 0.20
N ASP A 280 12.38 -6.55 1.37
CA ASP A 280 12.99 -5.39 2.03
C ASP A 280 14.48 -5.57 2.31
N PRO A 281 14.95 -6.73 2.82
CA PRO A 281 16.39 -6.94 3.03
C PRO A 281 17.18 -6.96 1.72
N LEU A 282 16.64 -7.59 0.67
CA LEU A 282 17.29 -7.66 -0.64
C LEU A 282 17.38 -6.28 -1.30
N MET A 283 16.32 -5.47 -1.23
CA MET A 283 16.29 -4.14 -1.83
C MET A 283 17.31 -3.19 -1.18
N LYS A 284 17.68 -3.38 0.09
CA LYS A 284 18.76 -2.63 0.75
C LYS A 284 20.15 -2.98 0.20
N ALA A 285 20.31 -4.18 -0.36
CA ALA A 285 21.57 -4.64 -0.96
C ALA A 285 21.65 -4.38 -2.48
N LEU A 286 20.56 -3.87 -3.07
CA LEU A 286 20.48 -3.52 -4.48
C LEU A 286 20.64 -2.01 -4.68
N PRO A 287 21.15 -1.56 -5.83
CA PRO A 287 21.37 -0.16 -6.10
C PRO A 287 20.02 0.57 -6.25
N PRO A 288 19.94 1.83 -5.79
CA PRO A 288 18.69 2.59 -5.74
C PRO A 288 18.13 2.97 -7.11
N ASP A 289 18.89 2.78 -8.20
CA ASP A 289 18.48 3.08 -9.57
C ASP A 289 17.77 1.89 -10.28
N LEU A 290 17.72 0.73 -9.62
CA LEU A 290 16.94 -0.43 -10.05
C LEU A 290 15.47 -0.23 -9.69
N SER A 291 14.61 -0.25 -10.72
CA SER A 291 13.16 -0.12 -10.55
C SER A 291 12.53 -1.48 -10.25
N VAL A 292 11.88 -1.62 -9.08
CA VAL A 292 11.22 -2.86 -8.63
C VAL A 292 9.85 -2.51 -8.06
N LEU A 293 8.82 -3.18 -8.56
CA LEU A 293 7.46 -3.13 -8.01
C LEU A 293 7.15 -4.48 -7.37
N ALA A 294 7.09 -4.53 -6.03
CA ALA A 294 6.67 -5.74 -5.34
C ALA A 294 5.18 -5.69 -5.01
N LEU A 295 4.50 -6.78 -5.34
CA LEU A 295 3.05 -6.91 -5.20
C LEU A 295 2.72 -7.77 -3.98
N ASP A 296 1.71 -7.37 -3.23
CA ASP A 296 0.97 -8.28 -2.35
C ASP A 296 -0.05 -9.04 -3.19
N MET A 297 0.03 -10.36 -3.20
CA MET A 297 -0.95 -11.21 -3.87
C MET A 297 -2.30 -11.18 -3.12
N PRO A 298 -3.43 -11.46 -3.80
CA PRO A 298 -4.74 -11.45 -3.17
C PRO A 298 -4.78 -12.23 -1.85
N GLY A 299 -5.45 -11.68 -0.84
CA GLY A 299 -5.55 -12.26 0.50
C GLY A 299 -4.27 -12.22 1.34
N ASN A 300 -3.21 -11.57 0.85
CA ASN A 300 -1.94 -11.42 1.54
C ASN A 300 -1.58 -9.93 1.74
N GLY A 301 -0.75 -9.65 2.74
CA GLY A 301 -0.30 -8.28 3.04
C GLY A 301 -1.46 -7.30 3.20
N LEU A 302 -1.47 -6.26 2.36
CA LEU A 302 -2.51 -5.23 2.31
C LEU A 302 -3.50 -5.42 1.14
N SER A 303 -3.34 -6.47 0.34
CA SER A 303 -4.24 -6.77 -0.78
C SER A 303 -5.55 -7.38 -0.28
N SER A 304 -6.65 -7.06 -0.97
CA SER A 304 -7.96 -7.60 -0.65
C SER A 304 -8.01 -9.13 -0.80
N LYS A 305 -8.82 -9.77 0.03
CA LYS A 305 -9.17 -11.20 -0.08
C LYS A 305 -9.98 -11.45 -1.36
N PHE A 306 -9.90 -12.65 -1.94
CA PHE A 306 -10.81 -13.02 -3.02
C PHE A 306 -12.25 -13.06 -2.51
N THR A 307 -13.19 -12.56 -3.31
CA THR A 307 -14.63 -12.61 -2.97
C THR A 307 -15.28 -13.95 -3.33
N SER A 308 -14.57 -14.83 -4.05
CA SER A 308 -15.06 -16.17 -4.39
C SER A 308 -15.16 -17.04 -3.14
N HIS A 309 -16.06 -18.02 -3.13
CA HIS A 309 -16.20 -19.02 -2.05
C HIS A 309 -15.31 -20.26 -2.28
N GLY A 310 -14.38 -20.18 -3.24
CA GLY A 310 -13.48 -21.28 -3.60
C GLY A 310 -12.19 -21.30 -2.77
N ALA A 311 -11.46 -22.43 -2.86
CA ALA A 311 -10.08 -22.51 -2.43
C ALA A 311 -9.18 -21.67 -3.35
N PHE A 312 -7.99 -21.28 -2.85
CA PHE A 312 -6.99 -20.61 -3.68
C PHE A 312 -6.55 -21.52 -4.84
N HIS A 313 -6.79 -21.07 -6.07
CA HIS A 313 -6.35 -21.75 -7.28
C HIS A 313 -5.26 -20.92 -7.97
N LEU A 314 -4.21 -21.57 -8.46
CA LEU A 314 -3.08 -20.90 -9.12
C LEU A 314 -3.52 -19.92 -10.22
N MET A 315 -4.48 -20.33 -11.05
CA MET A 315 -5.05 -19.48 -12.09
C MET A 315 -5.75 -18.20 -11.57
N GLU A 316 -6.31 -18.18 -10.36
CA GLU A 316 -6.88 -16.93 -9.80
C GLU A 316 -5.76 -15.90 -9.56
N ASP A 317 -4.61 -16.34 -9.05
CA ASP A 317 -3.43 -15.48 -8.89
C ASP A 317 -2.86 -15.02 -10.24
N VAL A 318 -2.85 -15.87 -11.26
CA VAL A 318 -2.42 -15.51 -12.62
C VAL A 318 -3.38 -14.49 -13.25
N ILE A 319 -4.69 -14.62 -13.04
CA ILE A 319 -5.69 -13.65 -13.49
C ILE A 319 -5.51 -12.31 -12.77
N ALA A 320 -5.30 -12.34 -11.45
CA ALA A 320 -5.03 -11.12 -10.67
C ALA A 320 -3.76 -10.43 -11.19
N LEU A 321 -2.68 -11.18 -11.43
CA LEU A 321 -1.46 -10.65 -12.02
C LEU A 321 -1.72 -10.07 -13.41
N ARG A 322 -2.51 -10.75 -14.26
CA ARG A 322 -2.88 -10.25 -15.59
C ARG A 322 -3.66 -8.95 -15.53
N ALA A 323 -4.58 -8.79 -14.58
CA ALA A 323 -5.31 -7.55 -14.36
C ALA A 323 -4.36 -6.40 -13.98
N VAL A 324 -3.38 -6.65 -13.11
CA VAL A 324 -2.35 -5.67 -12.76
C VAL A 324 -1.52 -5.28 -13.99
N MET A 325 -1.06 -6.25 -14.79
CA MET A 325 -0.27 -5.98 -15.99
C MET A 325 -1.05 -5.15 -17.03
N HIS A 326 -2.34 -5.42 -17.22
CA HIS A 326 -3.23 -4.60 -18.06
C HIS A 326 -3.35 -3.15 -17.57
N GLN A 327 -3.42 -2.95 -16.26
CA GLN A 327 -3.54 -1.63 -15.66
C GLN A 327 -2.24 -0.82 -15.80
N LEU A 328 -1.09 -1.48 -15.66
CA LEU A 328 0.23 -0.83 -15.71
C LEU A 328 0.69 -0.51 -17.14
N LYS A 329 0.09 -1.13 -18.17
CA LYS A 329 0.33 -0.83 -19.59
C LYS A 329 1.81 -0.80 -19.98
N PHE A 330 2.52 -1.85 -19.61
CA PHE A 330 3.93 -2.01 -19.94
C PHE A 330 4.19 -2.00 -21.45
N THR A 331 5.28 -1.34 -21.84
CA THR A 331 5.68 -1.18 -23.25
C THR A 331 6.83 -2.11 -23.62
N GLU A 332 7.59 -2.56 -22.63
CA GLU A 332 8.66 -3.55 -22.79
C GLU A 332 8.20 -4.92 -22.27
N LYS A 333 8.93 -5.96 -22.63
CA LYS A 333 8.72 -7.29 -22.04
C LYS A 333 8.97 -7.28 -20.53
N ILE A 334 8.17 -8.04 -19.80
CA ILE A 334 8.11 -8.11 -18.35
C ILE A 334 9.31 -8.88 -17.81
N LYS A 335 9.86 -8.40 -16.69
CA LYS A 335 10.89 -9.09 -15.92
C LYS A 335 10.29 -9.49 -14.58
N PHE A 336 10.27 -10.78 -14.27
CA PHE A 336 9.78 -11.28 -12.99
C PHE A 336 10.92 -11.57 -12.02
N MET A 337 10.66 -11.34 -10.74
CA MET A 337 11.47 -11.79 -9.60
C MET A 337 10.53 -12.52 -8.64
N CYS A 338 10.54 -13.85 -8.68
CA CYS A 338 9.62 -14.69 -7.94
C CYS A 338 10.36 -15.38 -6.78
N HIS A 339 9.76 -15.39 -5.59
CA HIS A 339 10.20 -16.22 -4.48
C HIS A 339 9.25 -17.39 -4.24
N SER A 340 9.79 -18.61 -4.16
CA SER A 340 9.08 -19.80 -3.71
C SER A 340 7.77 -20.06 -4.48
N TYR A 341 6.60 -19.99 -3.82
CA TYR A 341 5.29 -20.22 -4.43
C TYR A 341 5.02 -19.38 -5.69
N SER A 342 5.41 -18.11 -5.66
CA SER A 342 5.15 -17.21 -6.78
C SER A 342 5.88 -17.57 -8.07
N PHE A 343 6.89 -18.45 -8.02
CA PHE A 343 7.44 -19.03 -9.23
C PHE A 343 6.36 -19.76 -10.04
N SER A 344 5.44 -20.49 -9.38
CA SER A 344 4.31 -21.13 -10.07
C SER A 344 3.44 -20.09 -10.81
N ILE A 345 3.26 -18.89 -10.23
CA ILE A 345 2.46 -17.80 -10.81
C ILE A 345 3.18 -17.20 -12.02
N GLY A 346 4.45 -16.81 -11.85
CA GLY A 346 5.28 -16.25 -12.91
C GLY A 346 5.50 -17.22 -14.07
N PHE A 347 5.76 -18.49 -13.77
CA PHE A 347 5.88 -19.58 -14.74
C PHE A 347 4.61 -19.73 -15.57
N MET A 348 3.45 -19.86 -14.93
CA MET A 348 2.17 -19.98 -15.65
C MET A 348 1.89 -18.75 -16.51
N TYR A 349 2.22 -17.55 -16.03
CA TYR A 349 2.10 -16.35 -16.83
C TYR A 349 3.01 -16.39 -18.06
N ALA A 350 4.27 -16.77 -17.90
CA ALA A 350 5.24 -16.86 -18.99
C ALA A 350 4.86 -17.93 -20.03
N VAL A 351 4.30 -19.05 -19.60
CA VAL A 351 3.75 -20.09 -20.50
C VAL A 351 2.53 -19.56 -21.27
N LEU A 352 1.62 -18.83 -20.64
CA LEU A 352 0.40 -18.37 -21.31
C LEU A 352 0.64 -17.15 -22.20
N TYR A 353 1.63 -16.32 -21.85
CA TYR A 353 1.98 -15.07 -22.53
C TYR A 353 3.49 -15.01 -22.87
N PRO A 354 4.05 -15.97 -23.62
CA PRO A 354 5.51 -16.12 -23.79
C PRO A 354 6.16 -14.96 -24.54
N LYS A 355 5.38 -14.22 -25.32
CA LYS A 355 5.86 -13.03 -26.03
C LYS A 355 5.98 -11.82 -25.12
N GLU A 356 5.34 -11.82 -23.96
CA GLU A 356 5.31 -10.69 -23.04
C GLU A 356 6.40 -10.75 -21.98
N VAL A 357 7.03 -11.90 -21.73
CA VAL A 357 8.05 -12.07 -20.67
C VAL A 357 9.45 -12.10 -21.26
N ASP A 358 10.35 -11.27 -20.72
CA ASP A 358 11.78 -11.22 -21.07
C ASP A 358 12.55 -12.28 -20.27
N ARG A 359 12.34 -12.27 -18.96
CA ARG A 359 13.07 -13.09 -18.01
C ARG A 359 12.33 -13.31 -16.71
N GLU A 360 12.68 -14.41 -16.04
CA GLU A 360 12.19 -14.77 -14.71
C GLU A 360 13.37 -15.15 -13.80
N LEU A 361 13.57 -14.37 -12.74
CA LEU A 361 14.50 -14.70 -11.68
C LEU A 361 13.73 -15.42 -10.58
N VAL A 362 14.15 -16.63 -10.25
CA VAL A 362 13.52 -17.49 -9.26
C VAL A 362 14.43 -17.60 -8.05
N ILE A 363 13.97 -17.12 -6.90
CA ILE A 363 14.62 -17.28 -5.60
C ILE A 363 13.92 -18.41 -4.90
N GLU A 364 14.64 -19.50 -4.72
CA GLU A 364 14.14 -20.75 -4.13
C GLU A 364 13.00 -21.39 -4.94
N LYS A 365 13.17 -22.69 -5.21
CA LYS A 365 12.32 -23.59 -6.04
C LYS A 365 12.78 -23.72 -7.49
N LEU A 366 12.63 -24.93 -8.04
CA LEU A 366 13.12 -25.30 -9.37
C LEU A 366 12.01 -25.65 -10.38
N LYS A 367 10.84 -26.08 -9.91
CA LYS A 367 9.65 -26.31 -10.75
C LYS A 367 8.38 -25.82 -10.06
N PRO A 368 7.28 -25.54 -10.79
CA PRO A 368 5.99 -25.25 -10.19
C PRO A 368 5.49 -26.39 -9.27
N ASP A 369 4.68 -26.05 -8.26
CA ASP A 369 4.06 -27.06 -7.39
C ASP A 369 3.07 -27.90 -8.19
N ALA A 370 3.20 -29.22 -8.14
CA ALA A 370 2.26 -30.13 -8.78
C ALA A 370 1.37 -30.84 -7.76
N MET A 371 0.16 -31.19 -8.20
CA MET A 371 -0.76 -32.02 -7.43
C MET A 371 -0.77 -33.42 -8.01
N ALA A 372 -0.16 -34.37 -7.31
CA ALA A 372 -0.24 -35.79 -7.68
C ALA A 372 -1.68 -36.30 -7.47
N PRO A 373 -2.28 -37.06 -8.42
CA PRO A 373 -3.61 -37.62 -8.27
C PRO A 373 -3.80 -38.41 -6.97
N GLU A 374 -2.78 -39.16 -6.55
CA GLU A 374 -2.80 -39.96 -5.33
C GLU A 374 -2.90 -39.09 -4.08
N PHE A 375 -2.24 -37.92 -4.08
CA PHE A 375 -2.33 -36.97 -2.97
C PHE A 375 -3.76 -36.41 -2.86
N LEU A 376 -4.37 -36.04 -4.00
CA LEU A 376 -5.74 -35.54 -4.04
C LEU A 376 -6.73 -36.60 -3.54
N ILE A 377 -6.61 -37.86 -3.99
CA ILE A 377 -7.48 -38.94 -3.54
C ILE A 377 -7.33 -39.18 -2.03
N LYS A 378 -6.09 -39.14 -1.51
CA LYS A 378 -5.79 -39.42 -0.11
C LYS A 378 -6.16 -38.27 0.85
N HIS A 379 -6.06 -37.03 0.40
CA HIS A 379 -6.17 -35.85 1.27
C HIS A 379 -7.29 -34.88 0.89
N GLY A 380 -7.92 -35.06 -0.28
CA GLY A 380 -8.89 -34.14 -0.86
C GLY A 380 -10.12 -33.91 0.03
N SER A 381 -10.76 -34.98 0.51
CA SER A 381 -11.93 -34.86 1.41
C SER A 381 -11.58 -34.09 2.69
N LYS A 382 -10.51 -34.49 3.38
CA LYS A 382 -10.02 -33.81 4.60
C LYS A 382 -9.69 -32.33 4.36
N ASN A 383 -9.13 -32.01 3.20
CA ASN A 383 -8.79 -30.64 2.85
C ASN A 383 -10.05 -29.81 2.54
N LEU A 384 -11.05 -30.40 1.89
CA LEU A 384 -12.36 -29.79 1.67
C LEU A 384 -13.10 -29.55 3.00
N ASP A 385 -13.09 -30.51 3.91
CA ASP A 385 -13.70 -30.36 5.23
C ASP A 385 -13.07 -29.18 5.98
N LYS A 386 -11.73 -29.06 5.95
CA LYS A 386 -11.03 -27.89 6.54
C LYS A 386 -11.38 -26.57 5.87
N LEU A 387 -11.66 -26.57 4.56
CA LEU A 387 -12.12 -25.37 3.86
C LEU A 387 -13.51 -24.97 4.35
N VAL A 388 -14.40 -25.94 4.53
CA VAL A 388 -15.71 -25.72 5.14
C VAL A 388 -15.57 -25.19 6.57
N ASP A 389 -14.66 -25.77 7.37
CA ASP A 389 -14.38 -25.29 8.73
C ASP A 389 -13.94 -23.82 8.74
N VAL A 390 -13.11 -23.39 7.77
CA VAL A 390 -12.70 -21.98 7.65
C VAL A 390 -13.89 -21.05 7.38
N TYR A 391 -14.92 -21.51 6.69
CA TYR A 391 -16.13 -20.72 6.44
C TYR A 391 -17.11 -20.72 7.62
N ILE A 392 -17.14 -21.80 8.40
CA ILE A 392 -18.03 -21.95 9.56
C ILE A 392 -17.43 -21.29 10.81
N GLU A 393 -16.12 -21.45 11.01
CA GLU A 393 -15.40 -21.01 12.20
C GLU A 393 -14.41 -19.88 11.85
N GLU A 394 -14.81 -18.62 12.04
CA GLU A 394 -13.87 -17.50 11.91
C GLU A 394 -12.97 -17.41 13.15
N LYS A 395 -11.94 -18.26 13.23
CA LYS A 395 -10.96 -18.27 14.32
C LYS A 395 -9.81 -17.30 14.05
N ASN A 396 -10.04 -16.03 14.36
CA ASN A 396 -9.00 -15.01 14.37
C ASN A 396 -8.26 -15.03 15.72
N LYS A 397 -7.02 -15.52 15.72
CA LYS A 397 -6.18 -15.54 16.93
C LYS A 397 -5.58 -14.15 17.16
N GLU A 398 -5.87 -13.59 18.33
CA GLU A 398 -5.18 -12.40 18.84
C GLU A 398 -3.88 -12.79 19.53
N ALA A 399 -2.80 -12.10 19.19
CA ALA A 399 -1.50 -12.24 19.82
C ALA A 399 -0.63 -11.00 19.56
N THR A 400 0.50 -10.88 20.23
CA THR A 400 1.50 -9.87 19.88
C THR A 400 2.14 -10.15 18.51
N ILE A 401 2.74 -9.14 17.89
CA ILE A 401 3.51 -9.33 16.65
C ILE A 401 4.65 -10.34 16.85
N GLU A 402 5.32 -10.30 18.00
CA GLU A 402 6.39 -11.24 18.37
C GLU A 402 5.91 -12.69 18.33
N GLU A 403 4.74 -12.96 18.92
CA GLU A 403 4.16 -14.29 18.98
C GLU A 403 3.70 -14.79 17.62
N HIS A 404 3.06 -13.91 16.83
CA HIS A 404 2.70 -14.24 15.43
C HIS A 404 3.96 -14.52 14.59
N ALA A 405 5.01 -13.73 14.76
CA ALA A 405 6.27 -13.91 14.04
C ALA A 405 6.96 -15.22 14.44
N ALA A 406 7.01 -15.52 15.74
CA ALA A 406 7.55 -16.77 16.26
C ALA A 406 6.75 -17.99 15.77
N HIS A 407 5.42 -17.89 15.70
CA HIS A 407 4.56 -18.94 15.15
C HIS A 407 4.79 -19.12 13.64
N TYR A 408 4.78 -18.03 12.87
CA TYR A 408 5.01 -18.07 11.44
C TYR A 408 6.38 -18.61 11.08
N ARG A 409 7.43 -18.25 11.82
CA ARG A 409 8.78 -18.78 11.64
C ARG A 409 8.83 -20.31 11.71
N LYS A 410 8.03 -20.92 12.60
CA LYS A 410 7.90 -22.39 12.67
C LYS A 410 7.21 -22.97 11.44
N ILE A 411 6.16 -22.31 10.94
CA ILE A 411 5.47 -22.69 9.69
C ILE A 411 6.43 -22.60 8.50
N ALA A 412 7.25 -21.55 8.45
CA ALA A 412 8.31 -21.35 7.46
C ALA A 412 9.56 -22.23 7.73
N MET A 413 9.43 -23.33 8.48
CA MET A 413 10.49 -24.31 8.74
C MET A 413 11.78 -23.71 9.34
N ASN A 414 11.65 -22.63 10.13
CA ASN A 414 12.75 -21.86 10.71
C ASN A 414 13.77 -21.35 9.68
N SER A 415 13.34 -21.14 8.44
CA SER A 415 14.21 -20.69 7.35
C SER A 415 14.50 -19.19 7.34
N MET A 416 14.01 -18.44 8.34
CA MET A 416 14.29 -17.01 8.53
C MET A 416 14.49 -16.70 10.02
N SER A 417 15.08 -15.54 10.31
CA SER A 417 15.19 -14.93 11.64
C SER A 417 13.83 -14.44 12.16
N LEU A 418 13.77 -14.17 13.46
CA LEU A 418 12.55 -13.65 14.08
C LEU A 418 12.24 -12.22 13.59
N ASP A 419 13.25 -11.39 13.34
CA ASP A 419 13.05 -10.02 12.86
C ASP A 419 12.52 -10.00 11.42
N ASN A 420 13.01 -10.88 10.55
CA ASN A 420 12.45 -11.04 9.21
C ASN A 420 11.01 -11.58 9.25
N ALA A 421 10.69 -12.47 10.21
CA ALA A 421 9.31 -12.90 10.40
C ALA A 421 8.40 -11.76 10.91
N LYS A 422 8.88 -10.88 11.79
CA LYS A 422 8.14 -9.68 12.24
C LYS A 422 7.80 -8.77 11.10
N LEU A 423 8.77 -8.49 10.24
CA LEU A 423 8.62 -7.65 9.05
C LEU A 423 7.43 -8.12 8.18
N LEU A 424 7.27 -9.44 8.01
CA LEU A 424 6.13 -10.03 7.32
C LEU A 424 4.83 -9.95 8.15
N MET A 425 4.88 -10.15 9.47
CA MET A 425 3.67 -10.11 10.29
C MET A 425 3.11 -8.69 10.41
N GLU A 426 3.96 -7.69 10.60
CA GLU A 426 3.56 -6.29 10.76
C GLU A 426 2.75 -5.78 9.56
N ARG A 427 3.17 -6.12 8.34
CA ARG A 427 2.42 -5.76 7.13
C ARG A 427 1.05 -6.43 7.04
N SER A 428 0.89 -7.60 7.64
CA SER A 428 -0.35 -8.35 7.63
C SER A 428 -1.15 -8.20 8.93
N ALA A 429 -0.76 -7.33 9.86
CA ALA A 429 -1.38 -7.26 11.18
C ALA A 429 -2.42 -6.14 11.27
N VAL A 430 -3.59 -6.49 11.81
CA VAL A 430 -4.64 -5.55 12.23
C VAL A 430 -4.71 -5.58 13.74
N LEU A 431 -4.58 -4.41 14.34
CA LEU A 431 -4.66 -4.26 15.78
C LEU A 431 -6.13 -4.32 16.26
N ASN A 432 -6.38 -5.08 17.32
CA ASN A 432 -7.55 -4.89 18.16
C ASN A 432 -7.29 -3.76 19.19
N PRO A 433 -8.00 -2.62 19.11
CA PRO A 433 -7.80 -1.51 20.04
C PRO A 433 -8.18 -1.83 21.49
N ASP A 434 -9.10 -2.77 21.72
CA ASP A 434 -9.63 -3.10 23.04
C ASP A 434 -8.66 -3.98 23.83
N THR A 435 -8.01 -4.94 23.17
CA THR A 435 -7.04 -5.85 23.79
C THR A 435 -5.59 -5.39 23.63
N GLY A 436 -5.32 -4.51 22.67
CA GLY A 436 -3.97 -4.11 22.30
C GLY A 436 -3.17 -5.17 21.55
N LEU A 437 -3.78 -6.31 21.24
CA LEU A 437 -3.19 -7.41 20.48
C LEU A 437 -3.49 -7.29 18.98
N TYR A 438 -2.91 -8.17 18.18
CA TYR A 438 -3.03 -8.17 16.73
C TYR A 438 -3.68 -9.45 16.20
N ILE A 439 -4.47 -9.28 15.15
CA ILE A 439 -4.99 -10.35 14.29
C ILE A 439 -4.26 -10.26 12.96
N ILE A 440 -3.81 -11.39 12.43
CA ILE A 440 -3.21 -11.43 11.09
C ILE A 440 -4.33 -11.41 10.04
N ASN A 441 -4.44 -10.29 9.32
CA ASN A 441 -5.35 -10.06 8.20
C ASN A 441 -4.86 -10.74 6.92
N ARG A 442 -4.69 -12.06 6.99
CA ARG A 442 -4.54 -12.91 5.82
C ARG A 442 -5.83 -13.64 5.57
N ASP A 443 -6.01 -14.07 4.34
CA ASP A 443 -7.09 -14.98 4.01
C ASP A 443 -6.85 -16.34 4.69
N PRO A 444 -7.73 -16.80 5.59
CA PRO A 444 -7.54 -18.06 6.30
C PRO A 444 -7.53 -19.26 5.35
N ARG A 445 -8.15 -19.16 4.15
CA ARG A 445 -8.10 -20.22 3.13
C ARG A 445 -6.70 -20.43 2.60
N GLY A 446 -5.85 -19.40 2.65
CA GLY A 446 -4.45 -19.47 2.25
C GLY A 446 -3.63 -20.38 3.15
N LYS A 447 -4.11 -20.75 4.34
CA LYS A 447 -3.45 -21.75 5.22
C LYS A 447 -3.69 -23.18 4.75
N LEU A 448 -4.68 -23.39 3.90
CA LEU A 448 -5.08 -24.71 3.47
C LEU A 448 -4.22 -25.13 2.28
N ASN A 449 -3.71 -26.35 2.34
CA ASN A 449 -3.09 -26.97 1.18
C ASN A 449 -4.16 -27.55 0.23
N VAL A 450 -5.23 -26.77 0.00
CA VAL A 450 -6.26 -27.04 -1.02
C VAL A 450 -5.90 -26.21 -2.26
N TYR A 451 -4.62 -26.19 -2.61
CA TYR A 451 -4.19 -25.63 -3.88
C TYR A 451 -4.56 -26.65 -4.95
N PHE A 452 -5.63 -26.36 -5.68
CA PHE A 452 -5.84 -27.02 -6.95
C PHE A 452 -4.73 -26.56 -7.89
N SER A 453 -3.74 -27.42 -8.02
CA SER A 453 -2.67 -27.33 -9.00
C SER A 453 -2.81 -28.49 -9.99
N PHE A 454 -1.99 -28.48 -11.02
CA PHE A 454 -2.02 -29.46 -12.08
C PHE A 454 -1.05 -30.63 -11.80
N PRO A 455 -1.26 -31.81 -12.40
CA PRO A 455 -0.32 -32.92 -12.29
C PRO A 455 1.01 -32.63 -13.02
N ASN A 456 2.05 -33.42 -12.77
CA ASN A 456 3.39 -33.15 -13.33
C ASN A 456 3.42 -33.23 -14.86
N GLU A 457 2.65 -34.14 -15.46
CA GLU A 457 2.55 -34.30 -16.92
C GLU A 457 2.03 -33.03 -17.59
N PHE A 458 1.11 -32.32 -16.93
CA PHE A 458 0.64 -31.02 -17.40
C PHE A 458 1.79 -30.02 -17.43
N TYR A 459 2.59 -29.92 -16.36
CA TYR A 459 3.73 -29.01 -16.31
C TYR A 459 4.80 -29.34 -17.36
N SER A 460 5.07 -30.62 -17.58
CA SER A 460 5.98 -31.06 -18.66
C SER A 460 5.48 -30.62 -20.04
N GLU A 461 4.19 -30.77 -20.33
CA GLU A 461 3.62 -30.38 -21.62
C GLU A 461 3.67 -28.86 -21.84
N ILE A 462 3.20 -28.09 -20.86
CA ILE A 462 3.11 -26.64 -21.02
C ILE A 462 4.48 -25.94 -20.99
N SER A 463 5.50 -26.58 -20.41
CA SER A 463 6.88 -26.07 -20.41
C SER A 463 7.45 -25.92 -21.82
N ASN A 464 6.88 -26.59 -22.83
CA ASN A 464 7.28 -26.38 -24.22
C ASN A 464 7.03 -24.94 -24.71
N ASN A 465 6.11 -24.22 -24.08
CA ASN A 465 5.81 -22.82 -24.42
C ASN A 465 6.53 -21.82 -23.51
N TYR A 466 7.46 -22.27 -22.66
CA TYR A 466 8.22 -21.42 -21.76
C TYR A 466 9.54 -20.97 -22.42
N HIS A 467 9.66 -19.68 -22.74
CA HIS A 467 10.72 -19.15 -23.61
C HIS A 467 11.52 -17.97 -23.02
N CYS A 468 11.22 -17.54 -21.80
CA CYS A 468 11.94 -16.42 -21.18
C CYS A 468 13.30 -16.88 -20.65
N LYS A 469 14.25 -15.95 -20.48
CA LYS A 469 15.52 -16.28 -19.81
C LYS A 469 15.24 -16.54 -18.33
N THR A 470 15.89 -17.54 -17.74
CA THR A 470 15.59 -17.93 -16.36
C THR A 470 16.86 -18.06 -15.54
N LEU A 471 16.85 -17.50 -14.33
CA LEU A 471 17.91 -17.71 -13.34
C LEU A 471 17.29 -18.29 -12.08
N TYR A 472 17.74 -19.49 -11.70
CA TYR A 472 17.43 -20.10 -10.42
C TYR A 472 18.52 -19.79 -9.39
N ILE A 473 18.15 -19.15 -8.29
CA ILE A 473 19.00 -18.94 -7.11
C ILE A 473 18.46 -19.81 -5.98
N THR A 474 19.28 -20.75 -5.51
CA THR A 474 18.93 -21.67 -4.41
C THR A 474 19.89 -21.50 -3.24
N GLY A 475 19.38 -21.65 -2.02
CA GLY A 475 20.15 -21.77 -0.79
C GLY A 475 20.70 -23.18 -0.62
N SER A 476 21.90 -23.31 -0.08
CA SER A 476 22.53 -24.59 0.25
C SER A 476 21.72 -25.44 1.24
N LYS A 477 20.81 -24.81 2.00
CA LYS A 477 19.84 -25.41 2.92
C LYS A 477 18.40 -25.08 2.50
N GLY A 478 18.18 -24.87 1.19
CA GLY A 478 16.87 -24.64 0.60
C GLY A 478 15.96 -25.87 0.69
N LEU A 479 14.68 -25.67 0.41
CA LEU A 479 13.67 -26.73 0.55
C LEU A 479 13.42 -27.44 -0.77
N VAL A 480 13.40 -28.78 -0.72
CA VAL A 480 13.08 -29.64 -1.86
C VAL A 480 11.92 -30.55 -1.46
N PHE A 481 10.76 -30.35 -2.09
CA PHE A 481 9.51 -31.02 -1.72
C PHE A 481 9.18 -32.24 -2.57
N GLU A 482 9.91 -32.47 -3.67
CA GLU A 482 9.66 -33.55 -4.60
C GLU A 482 10.93 -34.33 -4.93
N PRO A 483 10.79 -35.60 -5.35
CA PRO A 483 11.92 -36.39 -5.84
C PRO A 483 12.65 -35.67 -6.98
N LYS A 484 13.99 -35.64 -6.93
CA LYS A 484 14.84 -34.99 -7.94
C LYS A 484 14.53 -35.43 -9.37
N LYS A 485 14.10 -36.69 -9.57
CA LYS A 485 13.71 -37.22 -10.88
C LYS A 485 12.54 -36.43 -11.49
N ILE A 486 11.49 -36.19 -10.71
CA ILE A 486 10.29 -35.45 -11.15
C ILE A 486 10.63 -33.99 -11.45
N ILE A 487 11.46 -33.38 -10.60
CA ILE A 487 11.96 -32.02 -10.84
C ILE A 487 12.71 -31.96 -12.17
N ARG A 488 13.56 -32.95 -12.43
CA ARG A 488 14.39 -32.99 -13.64
C ARG A 488 13.57 -33.16 -14.92
N GLU A 489 12.50 -33.96 -14.89
CA GLU A 489 11.62 -34.14 -16.06
C GLU A 489 11.06 -32.80 -16.59
N VAL A 490 10.65 -31.90 -15.69
CA VAL A 490 10.16 -30.56 -16.09
C VAL A 490 11.33 -29.66 -16.51
N LEU A 491 12.44 -29.66 -15.77
CA LEU A 491 13.62 -28.86 -16.11
C LEU A 491 14.21 -29.22 -17.48
N ASP A 492 14.22 -30.51 -17.84
CA ASP A 492 14.68 -30.99 -19.15
C ASP A 492 13.87 -30.39 -20.31
N VAL A 493 12.59 -30.09 -20.09
CA VAL A 493 11.75 -29.40 -21.09
C VAL A 493 12.03 -27.90 -21.10
N ILE A 494 12.16 -27.29 -19.93
CA ILE A 494 12.48 -25.85 -19.81
C ILE A 494 13.81 -25.54 -20.48
N GLU A 495 14.88 -26.29 -20.19
CA GLU A 495 16.23 -26.07 -20.73
C GLU A 495 16.32 -26.26 -22.26
N LYS A 496 15.39 -27.00 -22.87
CA LYS A 496 15.30 -27.10 -24.34
C LYS A 496 14.72 -25.85 -25.00
N ASN A 497 13.91 -25.09 -24.26
CA ASN A 497 13.09 -24.01 -24.79
C ASN A 497 13.50 -22.61 -24.28
N ALA A 498 14.29 -22.55 -23.21
CA ALA A 498 14.73 -21.34 -22.53
C ALA A 498 16.23 -21.36 -22.21
N GLU A 499 16.83 -20.17 -22.09
CA GLU A 499 18.19 -20.01 -21.55
C GLU A 499 18.12 -20.01 -20.03
N VAL A 500 18.70 -21.03 -19.39
CA VAL A 500 18.58 -21.25 -17.95
C VAL A 500 19.94 -21.24 -17.27
N ASP A 501 20.07 -20.42 -16.24
CA ASP A 501 21.21 -20.38 -15.33
C ASP A 501 20.82 -20.90 -13.95
N TYR A 502 21.76 -21.55 -13.26
CA TYR A 502 21.61 -22.04 -11.89
C TYR A 502 22.71 -21.49 -11.00
N VAL A 503 22.35 -21.01 -9.83
CA VAL A 503 23.26 -20.56 -8.79
C VAL A 503 22.81 -21.14 -7.45
N THR A 504 23.76 -21.69 -6.69
CA THR A 504 23.55 -22.03 -5.29
C THR A 504 24.40 -21.11 -4.41
N VAL A 505 23.77 -20.49 -3.43
CA VAL A 505 24.39 -19.60 -2.44
C VAL A 505 24.26 -20.20 -1.05
N GLU A 506 25.09 -19.79 -0.11
CA GLU A 506 24.95 -20.23 1.28
C GLU A 506 23.71 -19.60 1.93
N GLY A 507 22.76 -20.43 2.37
CA GLY A 507 21.53 -19.94 3.00
C GLY A 507 20.38 -20.92 3.02
N SER A 508 19.29 -20.50 3.63
CA SER A 508 18.03 -21.21 3.78
C SER A 508 17.01 -20.85 2.68
N HIS A 509 15.77 -21.28 2.84
CA HIS A 509 14.65 -20.93 1.95
C HIS A 509 14.30 -19.44 1.83
N HIS A 510 14.78 -18.61 2.74
CA HIS A 510 14.61 -17.15 2.66
C HIS A 510 15.98 -16.47 2.56
N VAL A 511 16.89 -17.04 1.76
CA VAL A 511 18.26 -16.52 1.60
C VAL A 511 18.30 -15.07 1.15
N HIS A 512 17.30 -14.59 0.40
CA HIS A 512 17.17 -13.18 0.02
C HIS A 512 16.80 -12.27 1.18
N MET A 513 16.20 -12.79 2.25
CA MET A 513 15.94 -12.06 3.49
C MET A 513 17.12 -12.13 4.45
N GLU A 514 17.74 -13.31 4.58
CA GLU A 514 18.80 -13.56 5.58
C GLU A 514 20.17 -13.11 5.09
N ASN A 515 20.53 -13.44 3.86
CA ASN A 515 21.83 -13.17 3.26
C ASN A 515 21.69 -12.40 1.92
N PRO A 516 21.05 -11.22 1.91
CA PRO A 516 20.76 -10.48 0.68
C PRO A 516 22.02 -10.13 -0.14
N HIS A 517 23.16 -9.94 0.53
CA HIS A 517 24.45 -9.65 -0.10
C HIS A 517 24.99 -10.81 -0.95
N LEU A 518 24.59 -12.06 -0.67
CA LEU A 518 24.93 -13.21 -1.50
C LEU A 518 24.03 -13.30 -2.74
N VAL A 519 22.80 -12.79 -2.65
CA VAL A 519 21.80 -12.87 -3.73
C VAL A 519 21.93 -11.69 -4.71
N ALA A 520 22.15 -10.48 -4.19
CA ALA A 520 22.15 -9.23 -4.96
C ALA A 520 23.10 -9.22 -6.19
N PRO A 521 24.34 -9.73 -6.14
CA PRO A 521 25.23 -9.74 -7.31
C PRO A 521 24.66 -10.54 -8.48
N HIS A 522 23.98 -11.66 -8.19
CA HIS A 522 23.36 -12.51 -9.21
C HIS A 522 22.12 -11.85 -9.80
N VAL A 523 21.31 -11.20 -8.97
CA VAL A 523 20.18 -10.38 -9.41
C VAL A 523 20.64 -9.31 -10.40
N LEU A 524 21.70 -8.56 -10.06
CA LEU A 524 22.22 -7.50 -10.93
C LEU A 524 22.80 -8.05 -12.23
N ARG A 525 23.60 -9.10 -12.16
CA ARG A 525 24.18 -9.74 -13.35
C ARG A 525 23.09 -10.25 -14.30
N PHE A 526 22.00 -10.77 -13.75
CA PHE A 526 20.91 -11.27 -14.56
C PHE A 526 20.10 -10.13 -15.17
N LEU A 527 19.62 -9.19 -14.35
CA LEU A 527 18.70 -8.14 -14.81
C LEU A 527 19.35 -7.12 -15.76
N PHE A 528 20.67 -6.92 -15.70
CA PHE A 528 21.40 -5.96 -16.53
C PHE A 528 22.32 -6.64 -17.55
N LYS A 529 22.48 -6.03 -18.74
CA LYS A 529 23.49 -6.47 -19.72
C LYS A 529 24.88 -6.00 -19.27
N LYS A 530 25.94 -6.73 -19.66
CA LYS A 530 27.35 -6.38 -19.37
C LYS A 530 27.74 -4.93 -19.71
N GLU A 531 27.04 -4.28 -20.64
CA GLU A 531 27.28 -2.90 -21.06
C GLU A 531 26.77 -1.86 -20.03
N ASP A 532 25.74 -2.19 -19.25
CA ASP A 532 25.17 -1.32 -18.20
C ASP A 532 25.98 -1.37 -16.89
N GLN A 533 26.84 -2.39 -16.72
CA GLN A 533 27.60 -2.64 -15.49
C GLN A 533 28.75 -1.65 -15.28
N ARG A 534 29.20 -0.93 -16.33
CA ARG A 534 30.29 0.05 -16.22
C ARG A 534 29.90 1.34 -15.49
N CYS A 535 28.61 1.58 -15.27
CA CYS A 535 28.13 2.75 -14.54
C CYS A 535 27.82 2.48 -13.06
N ALA A 536 27.77 1.21 -12.61
CA ALA A 536 27.29 0.85 -11.28
C ALA A 536 28.38 0.49 -10.25
N VAL A 537 29.67 0.54 -10.63
CA VAL A 537 30.80 0.18 -9.74
C VAL A 537 31.79 1.33 -9.57
N SER A 538 31.43 2.55 -10.02
CA SER A 538 32.31 3.73 -9.94
C SER A 538 31.65 4.94 -9.29
N GLN A 539 30.85 4.74 -8.23
CA GLN A 539 30.47 5.79 -7.28
C GLN A 539 30.48 5.27 -5.86
#